data_AF-A0A2K9LR30-F1
#
_entry.id   AF-A0A2K9LR30-F1
#
_cell.length_a   1.000
_cell.length_b   1.000
_cell.length_c   1.000
_cell.angle_alpha   90.00
_cell.angle_beta   90.00
_cell.angle_gamma   90.00
#
_symmetry.space_group_name_H-M   'P 1'
#
loop_
_entity.id
_entity.type
_entity.pdbx_description
1 polymer ?
#
loop_
_entity_poly.entity_id
_entity_poly.type
_entity_poly.pdbx_seq_one_letter_code
_entity_poly.pdbx_strand_id
1 'polypeptide(L)'
;MTEAELNEVGVEVVSLLRNGDYQKIADKYSYALCFDREPSLAIKEDFEAARDEAVGEINDSKSTVNIKYFNENDSSLVALIECDFPLEFSTGIFVELIQNSKGSVYIEGISSYYGGLNA
;
A
#
# COMPACT_ATOMS: atom_id res chain seq x y z
N MET A 1 -14.68 3.01 9.62
CA MET A 1 -14.43 1.59 9.37
C MET A 1 -13.94 0.98 10.67
N THR A 2 -14.28 -0.28 10.93
CA THR A 2 -13.70 -1.07 12.02
C THR A 2 -12.29 -1.53 11.64
N GLU A 3 -11.50 -1.96 12.62
CA GLU A 3 -10.17 -2.51 12.37
C GLU A 3 -10.21 -3.73 11.42
N ALA A 4 -11.23 -4.57 11.55
CA ALA A 4 -11.43 -5.72 10.65
C ALA A 4 -11.67 -5.29 9.20
N GLU A 5 -12.51 -4.27 8.98
CA GLU A 5 -12.76 -3.72 7.64
C GLU A 5 -11.49 -3.08 7.05
N LEU A 6 -10.68 -2.41 7.88
CA LEU A 6 -9.39 -1.84 7.44
C LEU A 6 -8.38 -2.94 7.09
N ASN A 7 -8.35 -4.03 7.86
CA ASN A 7 -7.51 -5.18 7.55
C ASN A 7 -7.93 -5.82 6.23
N GLU A 8 -9.24 -5.98 5.97
CA GLU A 8 -9.77 -6.49 4.71
C GLU A 8 -9.36 -5.62 3.51
N VAL A 9 -9.37 -4.29 3.65
CA VAL A 9 -8.86 -3.37 2.62
C VAL A 9 -7.38 -3.63 2.33
N GLY A 10 -6.54 -3.75 3.36
CA GLY A 10 -5.11 -4.04 3.18
C GLY A 10 -4.88 -5.39 2.48
N VAL A 11 -5.59 -6.44 2.92
CA VAL A 11 -5.51 -7.79 2.32
C VAL A 11 -5.96 -7.76 0.86
N GLU A 12 -7.03 -7.04 0.54
CA GLU A 12 -7.50 -6.88 -0.83
C GLU A 12 -6.45 -6.20 -1.70
N VAL A 13 -5.91 -5.06 -1.26
CA VAL A 13 -4.90 -4.30 -2.02
C VAL A 13 -3.65 -5.15 -2.27
N VAL A 14 -3.19 -5.88 -1.25
CA VAL A 14 -2.09 -6.85 -1.40
C VAL A 14 -2.38 -7.89 -2.49
N SER A 15 -3.60 -8.45 -2.48
CA SER A 15 -3.99 -9.45 -3.47
C SER A 15 -4.05 -8.86 -4.88
N LEU A 16 -4.63 -7.68 -5.05
CA LEU A 16 -4.75 -7.01 -6.34
C LEU A 16 -3.38 -6.63 -6.92
N LEU A 17 -2.46 -6.13 -6.09
CA LEU A 17 -1.10 -5.79 -6.50
C LEU A 17 -0.33 -7.02 -6.98
N ARG A 18 -0.42 -8.16 -6.27
CA ARG A 18 0.20 -9.43 -6.68
C ARG A 18 -0.34 -9.94 -8.01
N ASN A 19 -1.64 -9.76 -8.24
CA ASN A 19 -2.30 -10.21 -9.47
C ASN A 19 -2.12 -9.24 -10.64
N GLY A 20 -1.49 -8.08 -10.44
CA GLY A 20 -1.38 -7.03 -11.46
C GLY A 20 -2.71 -6.37 -11.80
N ASP A 21 -3.71 -6.45 -10.90
CA ASP A 21 -5.06 -5.93 -11.08
C ASP A 21 -5.13 -4.40 -10.79
N TYR A 22 -4.19 -3.62 -11.32
CA TYR A 22 -4.03 -2.20 -10.98
C TYR A 22 -5.25 -1.32 -11.30
N GLN A 23 -6.00 -1.68 -12.35
CA GLN A 23 -7.26 -0.98 -12.66
C GLN A 23 -8.30 -1.16 -11.56
N LYS A 24 -8.44 -2.36 -10.99
CA LYS A 24 -9.40 -2.60 -9.90
C LYS A 24 -9.00 -1.84 -8.64
N ILE A 25 -7.71 -1.66 -8.41
CA ILE A 25 -7.21 -0.80 -7.33
C ILE A 25 -7.63 0.63 -7.59
N ALA A 26 -7.32 1.19 -8.76
CA ALA A 26 -7.67 2.56 -9.13
C ALA A 26 -9.18 2.86 -9.09
N ASP A 27 -10.01 1.89 -9.49
CA ASP A 27 -11.47 2.02 -9.49
C ASP A 27 -12.05 2.12 -8.06
N LYS A 28 -11.40 1.47 -7.09
CA LYS A 28 -11.85 1.42 -5.69
C LYS A 28 -11.15 2.43 -4.78
N TYR A 29 -9.87 2.68 -5.07
CA TYR A 29 -8.94 3.42 -4.26
C TYR A 29 -8.25 4.46 -5.13
N SER A 30 -8.31 5.73 -4.73
CA SER A 30 -7.51 6.77 -5.39
C SER A 30 -6.02 6.58 -5.05
N TYR A 31 -5.13 7.23 -5.81
CA TYR A 31 -3.70 7.22 -5.53
C TYR A 31 -3.18 8.66 -5.40
N ALA A 32 -2.59 9.01 -4.25
CA ALA A 32 -2.13 10.36 -3.95
C ALA A 32 -0.99 10.82 -4.88
N LEU A 33 -0.11 9.90 -5.27
CA LEU A 33 1.08 10.19 -6.09
C LEU A 33 0.88 9.87 -7.59
N CYS A 34 -0.37 9.89 -8.07
CA CYS A 34 -0.62 9.74 -9.51
C CYS A 34 -0.17 10.96 -10.33
N PHE A 35 -0.26 12.17 -9.77
CA PHE A 35 -0.02 13.44 -10.48
C PHE A 35 -0.82 13.50 -11.79
N ASP A 36 -0.17 13.72 -12.93
CA ASP A 36 -0.79 13.79 -14.26
C ASP A 36 -0.91 12.41 -14.93
N ARG A 37 -0.51 11.33 -14.26
CA ARG A 37 -0.60 9.96 -14.78
C ARG A 37 -1.99 9.38 -14.51
N GLU A 38 -2.47 8.53 -15.42
CA GLU A 38 -3.65 7.70 -15.16
C GLU A 38 -3.44 6.87 -13.88
N PRO A 39 -4.38 6.87 -12.90
CA PRO A 39 -4.13 6.26 -11.59
C PRO A 39 -3.71 4.80 -11.65
N SER A 40 -4.32 3.99 -12.52
CA SER A 40 -3.97 2.58 -12.67
C SER A 40 -2.56 2.39 -13.25
N LEU A 41 -2.14 3.27 -14.16
CA LEU A 41 -0.80 3.29 -14.71
C LEU A 41 0.23 3.74 -13.66
N ALA A 42 -0.09 4.77 -12.89
CA ALA A 42 0.80 5.27 -11.83
C ALA A 42 1.07 4.21 -10.76
N ILE A 43 0.02 3.53 -10.29
CA ILE A 43 0.14 2.42 -9.31
C ILE A 43 1.02 1.31 -9.89
N LYS A 44 0.80 0.95 -11.16
CA LYS A 44 1.60 -0.08 -11.84
C LYS A 44 3.07 0.30 -11.88
N GLU A 45 3.38 1.48 -12.41
CA GLU A 45 4.76 1.94 -12.60
C GLU A 45 5.51 2.01 -11.26
N ASP A 46 4.88 2.57 -10.24
CA ASP A 46 5.53 2.75 -8.93
C ASP A 46 5.71 1.41 -8.21
N PHE A 47 4.77 0.48 -8.35
CA PHE A 47 4.89 -0.87 -7.80
C PHE A 47 5.94 -1.72 -8.53
N GLU A 48 6.00 -1.63 -9.87
CA GLU A 48 7.02 -2.31 -10.65
C GLU A 48 8.41 -1.74 -10.35
N ALA A 49 8.55 -0.42 -10.23
CA ALA A 49 9.79 0.22 -9.80
C ALA A 49 10.24 -0.25 -8.41
N ALA A 50 9.34 -0.24 -7.42
CA ALA A 50 9.66 -0.72 -6.08
C ALA A 50 10.04 -2.21 -6.06
N ARG A 51 9.38 -3.04 -6.89
CA ARG A 51 9.71 -4.45 -7.04
C ARG A 51 11.08 -4.66 -7.68
N ASP A 52 11.38 -3.93 -8.74
CA ASP A 52 12.65 -4.04 -9.47
C ASP A 52 13.83 -3.51 -8.63
N GLU A 53 13.55 -2.58 -7.71
CA GLU A 53 14.49 -2.12 -6.70
C GLU A 53 14.68 -3.11 -5.55
N ALA A 54 13.70 -3.96 -5.22
CA ALA A 54 13.83 -4.91 -4.11
C ALA A 54 14.41 -6.27 -4.58
N VAL A 55 15.05 -7.02 -3.68
CA VAL A 55 15.67 -8.32 -4.02
C VAL A 55 14.79 -9.46 -3.55
N GLY A 56 14.31 -10.27 -4.49
CA GLY A 56 13.55 -11.50 -4.21
C GLY A 56 12.24 -11.59 -4.99
N GLU A 57 11.52 -12.69 -4.79
CA GLU A 57 10.28 -12.99 -5.51
C GLU A 57 9.05 -12.62 -4.67
N ILE A 58 8.23 -11.71 -5.20
CA ILE A 58 7.04 -11.23 -4.48
C ILE A 58 6.00 -12.32 -4.21
N ASN A 59 5.96 -13.34 -5.07
CA ASN A 59 5.04 -14.46 -4.92
C ASN A 59 5.40 -15.36 -3.73
N ASP A 60 6.66 -15.34 -3.31
CA ASP A 60 7.15 -16.10 -2.14
C ASP A 60 7.01 -15.30 -0.84
N SER A 61 6.76 -13.99 -0.95
CA SER A 61 6.52 -13.11 0.19
C SER A 61 5.27 -13.52 0.97
N LYS A 62 5.36 -13.48 2.30
CA LYS A 62 4.19 -13.49 3.19
C LYS A 62 3.89 -12.06 3.61
N SER A 63 3.03 -11.39 2.84
CA SER A 63 2.67 -10.01 3.15
C SER A 63 1.99 -9.88 4.50
N THR A 64 2.22 -8.76 5.16
CA THR A 64 1.54 -8.42 6.41
C THR A 64 0.75 -7.13 6.25
N VAL A 65 -0.30 -6.98 7.05
CA VAL A 65 -1.13 -5.77 7.11
C VAL A 65 -1.14 -5.29 8.55
N ASN A 66 -0.70 -4.06 8.79
CA ASN A 66 -0.71 -3.43 10.09
C ASN A 66 -1.56 -2.15 10.05
N ILE A 67 -2.33 -1.90 11.11
CA ILE A 67 -3.21 -0.73 11.20
C ILE A 67 -2.69 0.18 12.29
N LYS A 68 -2.46 1.45 11.95
CA LYS A 68 -2.12 2.52 12.90
C LYS A 68 -3.19 3.60 12.84
N TYR A 69 -3.46 4.24 13.97
CA TYR A 69 -4.44 5.32 14.05
C TYR A 69 -3.73 6.66 14.25
N PHE A 70 -4.18 7.67 13.53
CA PHE A 70 -3.70 9.03 13.72
C PHE A 70 -4.34 9.62 14.99
N ASN A 71 -3.59 10.49 15.67
CA ASN A 71 -4.20 11.41 16.63
C ASN A 71 -5.10 12.40 15.90
N GLU A 72 -5.94 13.12 16.65
CA GLU A 72 -6.72 14.23 16.11
C GLU A 72 -5.82 15.20 15.32
N ASN A 73 -6.26 15.53 14.10
CA ASN A 73 -5.49 16.34 13.17
C ASN A 73 -6.44 17.15 12.27
N ASP A 74 -5.94 18.28 11.77
CA ASP A 74 -6.71 19.17 10.88
C ASP A 74 -6.87 18.60 9.46
N SER A 75 -6.14 17.53 9.14
CA SER A 75 -6.13 16.88 7.82
C SER A 75 -7.20 15.79 7.68
N SER A 76 -8.02 15.55 8.70
CA SER A 76 -9.07 14.54 8.69
C SER A 76 -8.58 13.11 8.44
N LEU A 77 -7.31 12.80 8.74
CA LEU A 77 -6.77 11.46 8.64
C LEU A 77 -7.17 10.64 9.87
N VAL A 78 -7.55 9.38 9.67
CA VAL A 78 -8.07 8.51 10.74
C VAL A 78 -7.17 7.31 10.96
N ALA A 79 -6.87 6.56 9.91
CA ALA A 79 -6.05 5.35 10.00
C ALA A 79 -5.05 5.27 8.85
N LEU A 80 -3.89 4.69 9.14
CA LEU A 80 -2.87 4.25 8.21
C LEU A 80 -2.93 2.72 8.15
N ILE A 81 -3.04 2.20 6.93
CA ILE A 81 -2.97 0.78 6.61
C ILE A 81 -1.61 0.56 5.98
N GLU A 82 -0.75 -0.20 6.67
CA GLU A 82 0.60 -0.53 6.23
C GLU A 82 0.58 -1.95 5.67
N CYS A 83 0.81 -2.06 4.37
CA CYS A 83 0.91 -3.34 3.66
C CYS A 83 2.37 -3.61 3.33
N ASP A 84 2.97 -4.58 4.02
CA ASP A 84 4.37 -4.94 3.86
C ASP A 84 4.50 -6.21 3.02
N PHE A 85 5.39 -6.20 2.03
CA PHE A 85 5.81 -7.34 1.22
C PHE A 85 7.27 -7.62 1.54
N PRO A 86 7.58 -8.34 2.63
CA PRO A 86 8.95 -8.68 2.96
C PRO A 86 9.51 -9.65 1.92
N LEU A 87 10.70 -9.35 1.43
CA LEU A 87 11.45 -10.12 0.43
C LEU A 87 12.80 -10.57 1.03
N GLU A 88 13.72 -11.01 0.17
CA GLU A 88 15.01 -11.53 0.59
C GLU A 88 15.92 -10.42 1.14
N PHE A 89 16.95 -10.82 1.89
CA PHE A 89 18.01 -9.94 2.38
C PHE A 89 17.53 -8.68 3.14
N SER A 90 16.41 -8.80 3.86
CA SER A 90 15.78 -7.68 4.57
C SER A 90 15.39 -6.52 3.66
N THR A 91 15.05 -6.83 2.41
CA THR A 91 14.42 -5.90 1.47
C THR A 91 12.93 -6.17 1.41
N GLY A 92 12.18 -5.28 0.78
CA GLY A 92 10.77 -5.50 0.52
C GLY A 92 10.11 -4.30 -0.13
N ILE A 93 8.80 -4.41 -0.27
CA ILE A 93 7.95 -3.34 -0.79
C ILE A 93 6.99 -2.93 0.31
N PHE A 94 6.86 -1.65 0.54
CA PHE A 94 5.94 -1.08 1.51
C PHE A 94 4.88 -0.25 0.78
N VAL A 95 3.62 -0.54 1.07
CA VAL A 95 2.46 0.15 0.50
C VAL A 95 1.65 0.76 1.64
N GLU A 96 1.45 2.06 1.57
CA GLU A 96 0.73 2.82 2.57
C GLU A 96 -0.62 3.25 2.02
N LEU A 97 -1.69 3.00 2.78
CA LEU A 97 -3.01 3.53 2.50
C LEU A 97 -3.52 4.36 3.66
N ILE A 98 -4.22 5.45 3.37
CA ILE A 98 -4.81 6.32 4.36
C ILE A 98 -6.32 6.28 4.26
N GLN A 99 -6.96 6.05 5.41
CA GLN A 99 -8.39 6.24 5.60
C GLN A 99 -8.64 7.66 6.15
N ASN A 100 -9.53 8.41 5.49
CA ASN A 100 -9.98 9.70 6.00
C ASN A 100 -11.28 9.60 6.84
N SER A 101 -11.67 10.72 7.46
CA SER A 101 -12.86 10.83 8.32
C SER A 101 -14.19 10.60 7.60
N LYS A 102 -14.21 10.69 6.27
CA LYS A 102 -15.38 10.36 5.44
C LYS A 102 -15.47 8.86 5.11
N GLY A 103 -14.51 8.06 5.55
CA GLY A 103 -14.45 6.63 5.29
C GLY A 103 -13.87 6.26 3.93
N SER A 104 -13.37 7.22 3.14
CA SER A 104 -12.66 6.92 1.90
C SER A 104 -11.24 6.47 2.20
N VAL A 105 -10.74 5.53 1.41
CA VAL A 105 -9.36 5.04 1.47
C VAL A 105 -8.66 5.37 0.15
N TYR A 106 -7.41 5.79 0.24
CA TYR A 106 -6.55 6.03 -0.91
C TYR A 106 -5.14 5.51 -0.63
N ILE A 107 -4.43 5.09 -1.67
CA ILE A 107 -3.02 4.77 -1.59
C ILE A 107 -2.24 6.07 -1.43
N GLU A 108 -1.42 6.16 -0.39
CA GLU A 108 -0.54 7.30 -0.15
C GLU A 108 0.79 7.10 -0.88
N GLY A 109 1.37 5.90 -0.78
CA GLY A 109 2.71 5.64 -1.32
C GLY A 109 2.99 4.16 -1.56
N ILE A 110 3.89 3.92 -2.49
CA ILE A 110 4.47 2.60 -2.81
C ILE A 110 5.99 2.81 -2.87
N SER A 111 6.74 2.02 -2.10
CA SER A 111 8.19 2.20 -2.00
C SER A 111 8.91 0.87 -1.79
N SER A 112 10.15 0.78 -2.27
CA SER A 112 11.07 -0.28 -1.87
C SER A 112 11.76 0.09 -0.55
N TYR A 113 12.24 -0.90 0.18
CA TYR A 113 13.12 -0.68 1.33
C TYR A 113 14.28 -1.67 1.36
N TYR A 114 15.36 -1.25 2.02
CA TYR A 114 16.57 -2.02 2.26
C TYR A 114 16.96 -1.93 3.74
N GLY A 115 17.03 -3.07 4.43
CA GLY A 115 17.20 -3.14 5.88
C GLY A 115 15.85 -3.18 6.57
N GLY A 116 15.67 -4.10 7.52
CA GLY A 116 14.37 -4.36 8.14
C GLY A 116 13.75 -3.10 8.72
N LEU A 117 12.42 -2.98 8.58
CA LEU A 117 11.53 -1.97 9.18
C LEU A 117 11.64 -2.00 10.73
N ASN A 118 12.78 -1.57 11.26
CA ASN A 118 13.05 -1.38 12.69
C ASN A 118 13.87 -0.10 12.82
N ALA A 119 13.16 1.03 12.82
CA ALA A 119 13.56 2.24 13.51
C ALA A 119 12.43 2.62 14.49
#